data_AF-A0A645EIF6-F1
#
_entry.id   AF-A0A645EIF6-F1
#
_cell.length_a   1.000
_cell.length_b   1.000
_cell.length_c   1.000
_cell.angle_alpha   90.00
_cell.angle_beta   90.00
_cell.angle_gamma   90.00
#
_symmetry.space_group_name_H-M   'P 1'
#
loop_
_entity.id
_entity.type
_entity.pdbx_description
1 polymer ?
#
loop_
_entity_poly.entity_id
_entity_poly.type
_entity_poly.pdbx_seq_one_letter_code
_entity_poly.pdbx_strand_id
1 'polypeptide(L)'
;MKEILTSPQYDKVQALHRQKELLSMKRDRLNELISMIEKKLKGGSTMSFREFDMSEYIGVLETFKQEHEDEVVKYYGSMDEFGKKIEHIKSNEIRIAKLAIKEFGSIEKYTEAMKKNLDNLPSIMDGFQTIKDNADVYLAQTNQLTERLISDLSKDPSSTEIQEIVKEMDGMVKEHYKILKMDMGENYWGLMAEFYLTKPEFITINDKKHGKGASKLIGEALKFYSENNKQNCH
;
A
#
# COMPACT_ATOMS: atom_id res chain seq x y z
N MET A 1 -15.27 19.90 -23.85
CA MET A 1 -16.29 18.90 -23.49
C MET A 1 -17.07 18.34 -24.68
N LYS A 2 -17.57 19.17 -25.62
CA LYS A 2 -18.29 18.66 -26.81
C LYS A 2 -17.45 17.74 -27.71
N GLU A 3 -16.15 17.99 -27.84
CA GLU A 3 -15.27 17.22 -28.74
C GLU A 3 -14.98 15.77 -28.27
N ILE A 4 -14.90 15.54 -26.95
CA ILE A 4 -14.68 14.20 -26.39
C ILE A 4 -15.93 13.33 -26.57
N LEU A 5 -17.12 13.94 -26.46
CA LEU A 5 -18.42 13.26 -26.61
C LEU A 5 -18.74 12.86 -28.06
N THR A 6 -18.02 13.42 -29.03
CA THR A 6 -18.20 13.16 -30.47
C THR A 6 -17.14 12.24 -31.06
N SER A 7 -16.17 11.77 -30.26
CA SER A 7 -15.12 10.87 -30.73
C SER A 7 -15.67 9.46 -31.01
N PRO A 8 -15.34 8.82 -32.15
CA PRO A 8 -15.73 7.44 -32.45
C PRO A 8 -15.19 6.41 -31.44
N GLN A 9 -14.15 6.76 -30.68
CA GLN A 9 -13.54 5.93 -29.63
C GLN A 9 -14.14 6.18 -28.24
N TYR A 10 -15.09 7.12 -28.11
CA TYR A 10 -15.69 7.44 -26.82
C TYR A 10 -16.73 6.40 -26.41
N ASP A 11 -16.31 5.46 -25.56
CA ASP A 11 -17.22 4.54 -24.89
C ASP A 11 -17.95 5.27 -23.75
N LYS A 12 -19.18 5.72 -24.06
CA LYS A 12 -20.07 6.40 -23.12
C LYS A 12 -20.37 5.56 -21.89
N VAL A 13 -20.44 4.22 -22.01
CA VAL A 13 -20.72 3.32 -20.88
C VAL A 13 -19.50 3.28 -19.96
N GLN A 14 -18.29 3.11 -20.51
CA GLN A 14 -17.06 3.12 -19.74
C GLN A 14 -16.83 4.49 -19.05
N ALA A 15 -17.13 5.59 -19.74
CA ALA A 15 -17.02 6.94 -19.16
C ALA A 15 -17.99 7.13 -17.98
N LEU A 16 -19.23 6.65 -18.09
CA LEU A 16 -20.22 6.68 -17.01
C LEU A 16 -19.80 5.79 -15.82
N HIS A 17 -19.19 4.63 -16.07
CA HIS A 17 -18.61 3.79 -15.02
C HIS A 17 -17.51 4.53 -14.25
N ARG A 18 -16.57 5.16 -14.95
CA ARG A 18 -15.51 5.97 -14.31
C ARG A 18 -16.07 7.16 -13.53
N GLN A 19 -17.10 7.83 -14.06
CA GLN A 19 -17.79 8.91 -13.33
C GLN A 19 -18.49 8.39 -12.08
N LYS A 20 -19.17 7.25 -12.15
CA LYS A 20 -19.80 6.63 -10.99
C LYS A 20 -18.78 6.27 -9.92
N GLU A 21 -17.65 5.68 -10.30
CA GLU A 21 -16.55 5.36 -9.39
C GLU A 21 -16.01 6.61 -8.70
N LEU A 22 -15.73 7.67 -9.46
CA LEU A 22 -15.30 8.97 -8.91
C LEU A 22 -16.33 9.55 -7.92
N LEU A 23 -17.61 9.48 -8.24
CA LEU A 23 -18.68 9.95 -7.37
C LEU A 23 -18.80 9.11 -6.09
N SER A 24 -18.65 7.79 -6.20
CA SER A 24 -18.63 6.88 -5.04
C SER A 24 -17.47 7.21 -4.11
N MET A 25 -16.27 7.43 -4.64
CA MET A 25 -15.10 7.84 -3.83
C MET A 25 -15.32 9.19 -3.14
N LYS A 26 -15.90 10.17 -3.85
CA LYS A 26 -16.26 11.47 -3.26
C LYS A 26 -17.27 11.33 -2.12
N ARG A 27 -18.31 10.50 -2.30
CA ARG A 27 -19.30 10.21 -1.26
C ARG A 27 -18.65 9.57 -0.04
N ASP A 28 -17.80 8.56 -0.24
CA ASP A 28 -17.17 7.83 0.85
C ASP A 28 -16.24 8.75 1.65
N ARG A 29 -15.47 9.62 0.98
CA ARG A 29 -14.69 10.70 1.61
C ARG A 29 -15.57 11.61 2.48
N LEU A 30 -16.71 12.07 1.94
CA LEU A 30 -17.64 12.93 2.69
C LEU A 30 -18.22 12.21 3.92
N ASN A 31 -18.61 10.94 3.79
CA ASN A 31 -19.11 10.15 4.92
C ASN A 31 -18.07 9.97 6.02
N GLU A 32 -16.80 9.75 5.65
CA GLU A 32 -15.71 9.68 6.62
C GLU A 32 -15.49 11.01 7.35
N LEU A 33 -15.52 12.13 6.62
CA LEU A 33 -15.43 13.48 7.21
C LEU A 33 -16.60 13.74 8.18
N ILE A 34 -17.83 13.36 7.82
CA ILE A 34 -19.01 13.47 8.70
C ILE A 34 -18.80 12.64 9.98
N SER A 35 -18.39 11.37 9.85
CA SER A 35 -18.12 10.51 11.01
C SER A 35 -17.03 11.09 11.94
N MET A 36 -16.01 11.74 11.39
CA MET A 36 -14.99 12.43 12.20
C MET A 36 -15.56 13.62 12.96
N ILE A 37 -16.39 14.44 12.31
CA ILE A 37 -17.09 15.55 12.95
C ILE A 37 -17.99 15.05 14.09
N GLU A 38 -18.75 13.98 13.86
CA GLU A 38 -19.62 13.37 14.87
C GLU A 38 -18.85 12.87 16.10
N LYS A 39 -17.68 12.24 15.91
CA LYS A 39 -16.81 11.82 17.03
C LYS A 39 -16.29 13.01 17.84
N LYS A 40 -15.92 14.10 17.16
CA LYS A 40 -15.49 15.35 17.80
C LYS A 40 -16.62 16.00 18.61
N LEU A 41 -17.83 16.04 18.06
CA LEU A 41 -19.02 16.56 18.75
C LEU A 41 -19.36 15.75 20.01
N LYS A 42 -19.07 14.45 20.03
CA LYS A 42 -19.30 13.55 21.18
C LYS A 42 -18.20 13.62 22.25
N GLY A 43 -17.24 14.54 22.14
CA GLY A 43 -16.18 14.73 23.14
C GLY A 43 -15.08 13.65 23.11
N GLY A 44 -14.99 12.85 22.04
CA GLY A 44 -13.87 11.94 21.84
C GLY A 44 -12.54 12.69 21.68
N SER A 45 -11.43 12.11 22.16
CA SER A 45 -10.12 12.74 22.08
C SER A 45 -9.80 13.16 20.64
N THR A 46 -9.23 14.35 20.52
CA THR A 46 -8.88 15.02 19.27
C THR A 46 -8.02 14.15 18.36
N MET A 47 -8.63 13.51 17.35
CA MET A 47 -7.94 13.39 16.05
C MET A 47 -8.07 14.76 15.40
N SER A 48 -6.97 15.49 15.29
CA SER A 48 -6.96 16.73 14.55
C SER A 48 -7.04 16.41 13.06
N PHE A 49 -7.80 17.19 12.26
CA PHE A 49 -7.84 17.03 10.79
C PHE A 49 -6.43 17.06 10.15
N ARG A 50 -5.43 17.58 10.86
CA ARG A 50 -4.02 17.61 10.46
C ARG A 50 -3.38 16.23 10.39
N GLU A 51 -3.83 15.27 11.20
CA GLU A 51 -3.27 13.91 11.19
C GLU A 51 -3.50 13.18 9.86
N PHE A 52 -4.45 13.64 9.03
CA PHE A 52 -4.72 13.09 7.71
C PHE A 52 -4.31 14.03 6.56
N ASP A 53 -3.65 15.14 6.87
CA ASP A 53 -3.28 16.16 5.89
C ASP A 53 -2.09 15.70 5.04
N MET A 54 -2.35 15.40 3.76
CA MET A 54 -1.33 14.98 2.81
C MET A 54 -0.80 16.16 1.97
N SER A 55 -1.15 17.41 2.30
CA SER A 55 -0.82 18.58 1.47
C SER A 55 0.69 18.74 1.26
N GLU A 56 1.50 18.44 2.29
CA GLU A 56 2.95 18.47 2.17
C GLU A 56 3.45 17.44 1.14
N TYR A 57 3.01 16.18 1.26
CA TYR A 57 3.37 15.14 0.30
C TYR A 57 2.90 15.44 -1.11
N ILE A 58 1.68 15.95 -1.27
CA ILE A 58 1.17 16.37 -2.58
C ILE A 58 2.04 17.51 -3.14
N GLY A 59 2.45 18.47 -2.30
CA GLY A 59 3.37 19.53 -2.68
C GLY A 59 4.71 18.99 -3.18
N VAL A 60 5.29 18.00 -2.50
CA VAL A 60 6.52 17.33 -2.94
C VAL A 60 6.37 16.74 -4.34
N LEU A 61 5.25 16.06 -4.62
CA LEU A 61 5.00 15.48 -5.94
C LEU A 61 4.83 16.55 -7.02
N GLU A 62 4.13 17.64 -6.74
CA GLU A 62 3.95 18.73 -7.70
C GLU A 62 5.27 19.47 -7.96
N THR A 63 6.12 19.66 -6.95
CA THR A 63 7.47 20.20 -7.12
C THR A 63 8.34 19.25 -7.96
N PHE A 64 8.38 17.96 -7.61
CA PHE A 64 9.13 16.96 -8.38
C PHE A 64 8.69 16.92 -9.85
N LYS A 65 7.37 16.97 -10.08
CA LYS A 65 6.80 17.05 -11.42
C LYS A 65 7.40 18.20 -12.23
N GLN A 66 7.51 19.38 -11.63
CA GLN A 66 7.95 20.60 -12.31
C GLN A 66 9.47 20.68 -12.48
N GLU A 67 10.23 20.23 -11.47
CA GLU A 67 11.69 20.39 -11.42
C GLU A 67 12.44 19.24 -12.10
N HIS A 68 11.82 18.06 -12.23
CA HIS A 68 12.45 16.85 -12.75
C HIS A 68 11.72 16.28 -13.99
N GLU A 69 11.40 17.13 -14.97
CA GLU A 69 10.65 16.73 -16.18
C GLU A 69 11.25 15.50 -16.89
N ASP A 70 12.58 15.48 -17.07
CA ASP A 70 13.27 14.37 -17.74
C ASP A 70 13.06 13.03 -17.01
N GLU A 71 13.13 13.03 -15.68
CA GLU A 71 12.91 11.83 -14.86
C GLU A 71 11.45 11.41 -14.86
N VAL A 72 10.53 12.38 -14.83
CA VAL A 72 9.09 12.15 -14.92
C VAL A 72 8.75 11.49 -16.26
N VAL A 73 9.25 12.03 -17.37
CA VAL A 73 9.03 11.45 -18.70
C VAL A 73 9.68 10.07 -18.79
N LYS A 74 10.91 9.91 -18.33
CA LYS A 74 11.64 8.65 -18.42
C LYS A 74 10.96 7.51 -17.64
N TYR A 75 10.54 7.75 -16.40
CA TYR A 75 10.07 6.68 -15.51
C TYR A 75 8.55 6.60 -15.37
N TYR A 76 7.85 7.72 -15.56
CA TYR A 76 6.39 7.81 -15.45
C TYR A 76 5.69 8.01 -16.80
N GLY A 77 6.46 8.12 -17.90
CA GLY A 77 6.00 8.15 -19.28
C GLY A 77 5.69 9.56 -19.80
N SER A 78 4.97 10.36 -19.02
CA SER A 78 4.72 11.77 -19.35
C SER A 78 4.30 12.58 -18.12
N MET A 79 4.39 13.90 -18.26
CA MET A 79 3.89 14.86 -17.28
C MET A 79 2.39 14.69 -17.00
N ASP A 80 1.60 14.34 -18.02
CA ASP A 80 0.17 14.10 -17.90
C ASP A 80 -0.13 12.81 -17.12
N GLU A 81 0.59 11.73 -17.40
CA GLU A 81 0.46 10.47 -16.67
C GLU A 81 0.85 10.62 -15.20
N PHE A 82 1.93 11.36 -14.91
CA PHE A 82 2.30 11.68 -13.54
C PHE A 82 1.25 12.57 -12.85
N GLY A 83 0.71 13.57 -13.57
CA GLY A 83 -0.41 14.39 -13.08
C GLY A 83 -1.65 13.57 -12.69
N LYS A 84 -2.01 12.55 -13.49
CA LYS A 84 -3.12 11.64 -13.16
C LYS A 84 -2.86 10.86 -11.86
N LYS A 85 -1.61 10.46 -11.60
CA LYS A 85 -1.24 9.79 -10.34
C LYS A 85 -1.43 10.73 -9.14
N ILE A 86 -1.02 11.99 -9.27
CA ILE A 86 -1.24 13.01 -8.23
C ILE A 86 -2.74 13.23 -7.98
N GLU A 87 -3.55 13.34 -9.02
CA GLU A 87 -5.02 13.50 -8.89
C GLU A 87 -5.69 12.27 -8.26
N HIS A 88 -5.17 11.06 -8.54
CA HIS A 88 -5.62 9.85 -7.87
C HIS A 88 -5.30 9.88 -6.37
N ILE A 89 -4.11 10.35 -5.99
CA ILE A 89 -3.71 10.52 -4.58
C ILE A 89 -4.65 11.52 -3.90
N LYS A 90 -4.87 12.71 -4.50
CA LYS A 90 -5.82 13.73 -3.99
C LYS A 90 -7.23 13.16 -3.81
N SER A 91 -7.70 12.35 -4.76
CA SER A 91 -9.05 11.75 -4.69
C SER A 91 -9.17 10.64 -3.64
N ASN A 92 -8.06 10.04 -3.21
CA ASN A 92 -7.99 8.96 -2.22
C ASN A 92 -7.30 9.39 -0.91
N GLU A 93 -7.13 10.69 -0.70
CA GLU A 93 -6.28 11.28 0.34
C GLU A 93 -6.45 10.61 1.70
N ILE A 94 -7.69 10.54 2.22
CA ILE A 94 -7.96 9.97 3.54
C ILE A 94 -7.57 8.49 3.63
N ARG A 95 -7.85 7.73 2.55
CA ARG A 95 -7.51 6.30 2.50
C ARG A 95 -5.99 6.11 2.51
N ILE A 96 -5.27 6.90 1.73
CA ILE A 96 -3.80 6.84 1.65
C ILE A 96 -3.19 7.29 2.97
N ALA A 97 -3.67 8.39 3.56
CA ALA A 97 -3.24 8.89 4.86
C ALA A 97 -3.38 7.82 5.95
N LYS A 98 -4.52 7.11 6.01
CA LYS A 98 -4.73 5.99 6.94
C LYS A 98 -3.71 4.87 6.76
N LEU A 99 -3.35 4.54 5.52
CA LEU A 99 -2.36 3.50 5.23
C LEU A 99 -0.95 3.98 5.60
N ALA A 100 -0.61 5.23 5.25
CA ALA A 100 0.65 5.87 5.60
C ALA A 100 0.87 5.88 7.12
N ILE A 101 -0.13 6.30 7.90
CA ILE A 101 -0.07 6.28 9.37
C ILE A 101 0.07 4.84 9.88
N LYS A 102 -0.65 3.88 9.30
CA LYS A 102 -0.54 2.47 9.73
C LYS A 102 0.82 1.87 9.46
N GLU A 103 1.46 2.21 8.35
CA GLU A 103 2.72 1.62 7.90
C GLU A 103 3.94 2.36 8.48
N PHE A 104 3.92 3.69 8.45
CA PHE A 104 5.03 4.57 8.85
C PHE A 104 4.82 5.25 10.21
N GLY A 105 3.66 5.09 10.84
CA GLY A 105 3.32 5.70 12.12
C GLY A 105 2.78 7.14 12.02
N SER A 106 3.18 7.90 11.00
CA SER A 106 2.64 9.24 10.74
C SER A 106 2.77 9.65 9.26
N ILE A 107 2.06 10.70 8.85
CA ILE A 107 2.16 11.24 7.49
C ILE A 107 3.52 11.90 7.28
N GLU A 108 4.08 12.55 8.29
CA GLU A 108 5.38 13.21 8.21
C GLU A 108 6.47 12.17 7.88
N LYS A 109 6.51 11.05 8.63
CA LYS A 109 7.46 9.96 8.36
C LYS A 109 7.28 9.35 6.96
N TYR A 110 6.03 9.14 6.56
CA TYR A 110 5.72 8.69 5.19
C TYR A 110 6.22 9.69 4.14
N THR A 111 5.99 10.99 4.35
CA THR A 111 6.38 12.06 3.44
C THR A 111 7.90 12.15 3.33
N GLU A 112 8.63 12.05 4.44
CA GLU A 112 10.10 11.99 4.45
C GLU A 112 10.63 10.78 3.69
N ALA A 113 10.04 9.60 3.88
CA ALA A 113 10.43 8.39 3.15
C ALA A 113 10.18 8.56 1.64
N MET A 114 9.04 9.13 1.25
CA MET A 114 8.74 9.36 -0.16
C MET A 114 9.61 10.44 -0.79
N LYS A 115 9.98 11.50 -0.07
CA LYS A 115 10.97 12.49 -0.53
C LYS A 115 12.31 11.82 -0.86
N LYS A 116 12.85 11.02 0.07
CA LYS A 116 14.08 10.25 -0.15
C LYS A 116 13.98 9.31 -1.35
N ASN A 117 12.80 8.72 -1.57
CA ASN A 117 12.56 7.87 -2.73
C ASN A 117 12.63 8.66 -4.05
N LEU A 118 12.09 9.88 -4.09
CA LEU A 118 12.17 10.73 -5.28
C LEU A 118 13.61 11.20 -5.52
N ASP A 119 14.32 11.60 -4.46
CA ASP A 119 15.74 12.01 -4.55
C ASP A 119 16.65 10.87 -5.05
N ASN A 120 16.26 9.61 -4.82
CA ASN A 120 17.01 8.41 -5.18
C ASN A 120 16.33 7.58 -6.29
N LEU A 121 15.44 8.19 -7.07
CA LEU A 121 14.57 7.50 -8.02
C LEU A 121 15.33 6.62 -9.03
N PRO A 122 16.43 7.07 -9.67
CA PRO A 122 17.17 6.23 -10.61
C PRO A 122 17.65 4.91 -9.99
N SER A 123 18.13 4.99 -8.76
CA SER A 123 18.66 3.86 -8.02
C SER A 123 17.55 2.90 -7.54
N ILE A 124 16.36 3.42 -7.23
CA ILE A 124 15.16 2.59 -6.99
C ILE A 124 14.74 1.86 -8.27
N MET A 125 14.82 2.52 -9.42
CA MET A 125 14.47 1.92 -10.72
C MET A 125 15.42 0.79 -11.11
N ASP A 126 16.72 0.93 -10.83
CA ASP A 126 17.69 -0.16 -10.97
C ASP A 126 17.37 -1.35 -10.05
N GLY A 127 16.91 -1.06 -8.83
CA GLY A 127 16.40 -2.06 -7.89
C GLY A 127 15.18 -2.81 -8.44
N PHE A 128 14.20 -2.08 -8.98
CA PHE A 128 13.03 -2.68 -9.64
C PHE A 128 13.43 -3.55 -10.83
N GLN A 129 14.40 -3.11 -11.63
CA GLN A 129 14.90 -3.89 -12.75
C GLN A 129 15.58 -5.18 -12.26
N THR A 130 16.35 -5.11 -11.18
CA THR A 130 16.97 -6.28 -10.54
C THR A 130 15.92 -7.28 -10.05
N ILE A 131 14.86 -6.81 -9.38
CA ILE A 131 13.73 -7.65 -8.94
C ILE A 131 13.05 -8.31 -10.14
N LYS A 132 12.84 -7.55 -11.22
CA LYS A 132 12.19 -8.03 -12.45
C LYS A 132 13.03 -9.09 -13.15
N ASP A 133 14.34 -8.90 -13.26
CA ASP A 133 15.24 -9.85 -13.93
C ASP A 133 15.37 -11.17 -13.18
N ASN A 134 15.03 -11.18 -11.89
CA ASN A 134 15.07 -12.36 -11.02
C ASN A 134 13.67 -12.77 -10.52
N ALA A 135 12.60 -12.34 -11.21
CA ALA A 135 11.23 -12.52 -10.75
C ALA A 135 10.86 -13.98 -10.48
N ASP A 136 11.33 -14.92 -11.32
CA ASP A 136 11.06 -16.35 -11.14
C ASP A 136 11.66 -16.91 -9.84
N VAL A 137 12.87 -16.44 -9.48
CA VAL A 137 13.54 -16.86 -8.25
C VAL A 137 12.77 -16.36 -7.03
N TYR A 138 12.42 -15.08 -7.00
CA TYR A 138 11.67 -14.49 -5.90
C TYR A 138 10.25 -15.05 -5.77
N LEU A 139 9.61 -15.34 -6.90
CA LEU A 139 8.31 -15.99 -6.93
C LEU A 139 8.40 -17.41 -6.37
N ALA A 140 9.42 -18.19 -6.75
CA ALA A 140 9.64 -19.53 -6.23
C ALA A 140 9.88 -19.52 -4.71
N GLN A 141 10.75 -18.62 -4.22
CA GLN A 141 11.00 -18.45 -2.78
C GLN A 141 9.74 -18.08 -2.00
N THR A 142 8.97 -17.10 -2.52
CA THR A 142 7.72 -16.67 -1.89
C THR A 142 6.70 -17.80 -1.83
N ASN A 143 6.55 -18.56 -2.92
CA ASN A 143 5.63 -19.69 -2.97
C ASN A 143 6.06 -20.79 -1.99
N GLN A 144 7.35 -21.14 -1.95
CA GLN A 144 7.87 -22.17 -1.05
C GLN A 144 7.59 -21.83 0.43
N LEU A 145 7.87 -20.59 0.85
CA LEU A 145 7.61 -20.15 2.23
C LEU A 145 6.11 -20.14 2.54
N THR A 146 5.30 -19.66 1.60
CA THR A 146 3.84 -19.61 1.75
C THR A 146 3.25 -21.02 1.87
N GLU A 147 3.67 -21.95 1.02
CA GLU A 147 3.25 -23.36 1.04
C GLU A 147 3.64 -24.06 2.34
N ARG A 148 4.85 -23.80 2.85
CA ARG A 148 5.27 -24.30 4.17
C ARG A 148 4.36 -23.79 5.28
N LEU A 149 4.08 -22.48 5.29
CA LEU A 149 3.26 -21.84 6.33
C LEU A 149 1.84 -22.43 6.38
N ILE A 150 1.24 -22.70 5.21
CA ILE A 150 -0.14 -23.19 5.11
C ILE A 150 -0.24 -24.70 4.86
N SER A 151 0.85 -25.44 5.02
CA SER A 151 0.89 -26.89 4.81
C SER A 151 -0.07 -27.65 5.72
N ASP A 152 -0.33 -27.12 6.92
CA ASP A 152 -1.33 -27.60 7.86
C ASP A 152 -2.12 -26.42 8.44
N LEU A 153 -3.35 -26.23 7.95
CA LEU A 153 -4.23 -25.14 8.35
C LEU A 153 -4.74 -25.25 9.81
N SER A 154 -4.47 -26.37 10.49
CA SER A 154 -4.84 -26.55 11.90
C SER A 154 -3.78 -26.06 12.90
N LYS A 155 -2.58 -25.69 12.42
CA LYS A 155 -1.48 -25.20 13.24
C LYS A 155 -1.83 -23.90 13.95
N ASP A 156 -1.32 -23.75 15.17
CA ASP A 156 -1.38 -22.50 15.92
C ASP A 156 -0.53 -21.43 15.21
N PRO A 157 -1.11 -20.28 14.79
CA PRO A 157 -0.38 -19.19 14.14
C PRO A 157 0.78 -18.65 14.98
N SER A 158 0.76 -18.83 16.31
CA SER A 158 1.80 -18.39 17.23
C SER A 158 2.86 -19.47 17.55
N SER A 159 2.69 -20.69 17.02
CA SER A 159 3.64 -21.78 17.25
C SER A 159 5.04 -21.43 16.72
N THR A 160 6.08 -21.98 17.38
CA THR A 160 7.48 -21.78 16.99
C THR A 160 7.71 -22.10 15.52
N GLU A 161 7.16 -23.21 15.03
CA GLU A 161 7.27 -23.64 13.63
C GLU A 161 6.73 -22.58 12.65
N ILE A 162 5.52 -22.05 12.90
CA ILE A 162 4.92 -21.02 12.05
C ILE A 162 5.72 -19.71 12.13
N GLN A 163 6.15 -19.32 13.33
CA GLN A 163 6.87 -18.07 13.53
C GLN A 163 8.30 -18.11 12.97
N GLU A 164 8.95 -19.28 12.91
CA GLU A 164 10.21 -19.47 12.18
C GLU A 164 10.02 -19.22 10.68
N ILE A 165 8.94 -19.73 10.09
CA ILE A 165 8.62 -19.48 8.68
C ILE A 165 8.33 -17.99 8.44
N VAL A 166 7.57 -17.33 9.31
CA VAL A 166 7.32 -15.88 9.19
C VAL A 166 8.62 -15.07 9.32
N LYS A 167 9.55 -15.50 10.17
CA LYS A 167 10.88 -14.87 10.28
C LYS A 167 11.70 -15.03 9.00
N GLU A 168 11.64 -16.18 8.34
CA GLU A 168 12.26 -16.39 7.02
C GLU A 168 11.62 -15.47 5.96
N MET A 169 10.29 -15.33 5.97
CA MET A 169 9.58 -14.37 5.10
C MET A 169 10.02 -12.93 5.35
N ASP A 170 10.15 -12.52 6.62
CA ASP A 170 10.68 -11.20 7.01
C ASP A 170 12.09 -10.95 6.47
N GLY A 171 12.98 -11.94 6.60
CA GLY A 171 14.32 -11.86 6.03
C GLY A 171 14.32 -11.65 4.51
N MET A 172 13.48 -12.41 3.80
CA MET A 172 13.33 -12.28 2.34
C MET A 172 12.81 -10.89 1.94
N VAL A 173 11.73 -10.40 2.57
CA VAL A 173 11.17 -9.10 2.20
C VAL A 173 12.13 -7.95 2.56
N LYS A 174 12.85 -8.04 3.69
CA LYS A 174 13.92 -7.08 4.04
C LYS A 174 15.01 -7.02 2.97
N GLU A 175 15.40 -8.16 2.43
CA GLU A 175 16.39 -8.20 1.34
C GLU A 175 15.85 -7.54 0.07
N HIS A 176 14.58 -7.79 -0.29
CA HIS A 176 13.96 -7.10 -1.43
C HIS A 176 13.92 -5.58 -1.24
N TYR A 177 13.58 -5.09 -0.04
CA TYR A 177 13.55 -3.64 0.23
C TYR A 177 14.94 -3.01 0.21
N LYS A 178 16.01 -3.74 0.57
CA LYS A 178 17.39 -3.28 0.36
C LYS A 178 17.73 -3.16 -1.12
N ILE A 179 17.33 -4.13 -1.94
CA ILE A 179 17.54 -4.10 -3.40
C ILE A 179 16.80 -2.92 -4.00
N LEU A 180 15.54 -2.71 -3.60
CA LEU A 180 14.72 -1.58 -4.01
C LEU A 180 15.23 -0.25 -3.45
N LYS A 181 16.03 -0.26 -2.38
CA LYS A 181 16.51 0.91 -1.63
C LYS A 181 15.35 1.80 -1.16
N MET A 182 14.27 1.15 -0.72
CA MET A 182 13.07 1.77 -0.18
C MET A 182 12.95 1.51 1.31
N ASP A 183 12.35 2.44 2.03
CA ASP A 183 11.93 2.23 3.41
C ASP A 183 10.66 1.37 3.45
N MET A 184 10.69 0.30 4.24
CA MET A 184 9.56 -0.61 4.46
C MET A 184 8.50 -0.03 5.41
N GLY A 185 8.86 0.99 6.18
CA GLY A 185 8.04 1.49 7.27
C GLY A 185 8.14 0.62 8.53
N GLU A 186 7.54 1.11 9.61
CA GLU A 186 7.67 0.57 10.96
C GLU A 186 6.73 -0.62 11.22
N ASN A 187 5.71 -0.80 10.37
CA ASN A 187 4.61 -1.72 10.65
C ASN A 187 4.08 -2.44 9.40
N TYR A 188 4.95 -2.71 8.42
CA TYR A 188 4.63 -3.46 7.21
C TYR A 188 3.87 -4.77 7.50
N TRP A 189 4.39 -5.62 8.39
CA TRP A 189 3.76 -6.91 8.70
C TRP A 189 2.40 -6.78 9.39
N GLY A 190 2.20 -5.75 10.21
CA GLY A 190 0.90 -5.46 10.82
C GLY A 190 -0.14 -5.03 9.77
N LEU A 191 0.28 -4.22 8.79
CA LEU A 191 -0.59 -3.85 7.67
C LEU A 191 -0.92 -5.06 6.77
N MET A 192 0.08 -5.89 6.45
CA MET A 192 -0.13 -7.11 5.66
C MET A 192 -1.06 -8.08 6.39
N ALA A 193 -0.90 -8.27 7.70
CA ALA A 193 -1.79 -9.08 8.51
C ALA A 193 -3.24 -8.60 8.40
N GLU A 194 -3.50 -7.29 8.51
CA GLU A 194 -4.83 -6.73 8.33
C GLU A 194 -5.41 -7.04 6.94
N PHE A 195 -4.60 -6.99 5.88
CA PHE A 195 -5.06 -7.33 4.54
C PHE A 195 -5.51 -8.78 4.44
N TYR A 196 -4.69 -9.72 4.90
CA TYR A 196 -5.04 -11.14 4.92
C TYR A 196 -6.28 -11.45 5.78
N LEU A 197 -6.55 -10.66 6.83
CA LEU A 197 -7.67 -10.87 7.75
C LEU A 197 -8.97 -10.17 7.33
N THR A 198 -8.89 -9.07 6.57
CA THR A 198 -10.04 -8.17 6.38
C THR A 198 -10.37 -7.85 4.92
N LYS A 199 -9.42 -8.03 3.98
CA LYS A 199 -9.64 -7.67 2.57
C LYS A 199 -10.24 -8.84 1.81
N PRO A 200 -11.45 -8.73 1.25
CA PRO A 200 -12.09 -9.81 0.51
C PRO A 200 -11.23 -10.35 -0.63
N GLU A 201 -10.45 -9.49 -1.28
CA GLU A 201 -9.57 -9.88 -2.38
C GLU A 201 -8.47 -10.84 -1.89
N PHE A 202 -7.81 -10.50 -0.77
CA PHE A 202 -6.80 -11.35 -0.15
C PHE A 202 -7.40 -12.66 0.34
N ILE A 203 -8.52 -12.60 1.05
CA ILE A 203 -9.20 -13.77 1.58
C ILE A 203 -9.59 -14.72 0.45
N THR A 204 -10.25 -14.20 -0.58
CA THR A 204 -10.77 -15.02 -1.68
C THR A 204 -9.64 -15.68 -2.47
N ILE A 205 -8.58 -14.92 -2.80
CA ILE A 205 -7.46 -15.45 -3.59
C ILE A 205 -6.75 -16.56 -2.83
N ASN A 206 -6.42 -16.33 -1.56
CA ASN A 206 -5.63 -17.28 -0.77
C ASN A 206 -6.45 -18.50 -0.38
N ASP A 207 -7.70 -18.33 0.06
CA ASP A 207 -8.55 -19.47 0.42
C ASP A 207 -8.89 -20.34 -0.80
N LYS A 208 -9.04 -19.73 -1.99
CA LYS A 208 -9.23 -20.48 -3.23
C LYS A 208 -8.00 -21.27 -3.63
N LYS A 209 -6.80 -20.68 -3.48
CA LYS A 209 -5.54 -21.31 -3.91
C LYS A 209 -5.09 -22.41 -2.95
N HIS A 210 -5.29 -22.21 -1.65
CA HIS A 210 -4.64 -23.00 -0.61
C HIS A 210 -5.61 -23.69 0.37
N GLY A 211 -6.91 -23.50 0.19
CA GLY A 211 -7.94 -24.08 1.05
C GLY A 211 -8.53 -23.07 2.03
N LYS A 212 -9.78 -23.30 2.42
CA LYS A 212 -10.55 -22.42 3.30
C LYS A 212 -9.81 -22.21 4.62
N GLY A 213 -9.60 -20.95 5.00
CA GLY A 213 -8.88 -20.57 6.23
C GLY A 213 -7.38 -20.29 6.02
N ALA A 214 -6.83 -20.49 4.82
CA ALA A 214 -5.43 -20.17 4.52
C ALA A 214 -5.12 -18.68 4.73
N SER A 215 -5.98 -17.78 4.24
CA SER A 215 -5.78 -16.34 4.44
C SER A 215 -5.80 -15.98 5.92
N LYS A 216 -6.66 -16.65 6.70
CA LYS A 216 -6.76 -16.43 8.14
C LYS A 216 -5.46 -16.85 8.85
N LEU A 217 -4.94 -18.05 8.58
CA LEU A 217 -3.70 -18.54 9.19
C LEU A 217 -2.52 -17.61 8.88
N ILE A 218 -2.36 -17.21 7.60
CA ILE A 218 -1.32 -16.24 7.21
C ILE A 218 -1.49 -14.94 7.99
N GLY A 219 -2.69 -14.37 7.98
CA GLY A 219 -2.97 -13.10 8.65
C GLY A 219 -2.72 -13.14 10.16
N GLU A 220 -3.14 -14.20 10.86
CA GLU A 220 -2.92 -14.35 12.30
C GLU A 220 -1.43 -14.55 12.63
N ALA A 221 -0.70 -15.31 11.81
CA ALA A 221 0.73 -15.54 12.00
C ALA A 221 1.54 -14.24 11.83
N LEU A 222 1.24 -13.45 10.78
CA LEU A 222 1.86 -12.15 10.54
C LEU A 222 1.50 -11.14 11.64
N LYS A 223 0.25 -11.16 12.12
CA LYS A 223 -0.19 -10.31 13.23
C LYS A 223 0.64 -10.58 14.48
N PHE A 224 0.71 -11.84 14.89
CA PHE A 224 1.51 -12.24 16.06
C PHE A 224 2.97 -11.82 15.90
N TYR A 225 3.58 -12.07 14.74
CA TYR A 225 4.97 -11.66 14.46
C TYR A 225 5.16 -10.15 14.61
N SER A 226 4.22 -9.35 14.07
CA SER A 226 4.29 -7.88 14.10
C SER A 226 4.14 -7.29 15.50
N GLU A 227 3.36 -7.94 16.37
CA GLU A 227 3.11 -7.49 17.75
C GLU A 227 4.28 -7.87 18.68
N ASN A 228 4.96 -8.99 18.41
CA ASN A 228 5.99 -9.54 19.30
C ASN A 228 7.43 -9.19 18.89
N ASN A 229 7.71 -8.86 17.62
CA ASN A 229 9.07 -8.48 17.21
C ASN A 229 9.43 -7.00 17.44
N LYS A 230 8.46 -6.15 17.81
CA LYS A 230 8.74 -4.75 18.18
C LYS A 230 9.53 -4.61 19.50
N GLN A 231 9.69 -5.70 20.26
CA GLN A 231 10.42 -5.72 21.53
C GLN A 231 11.94 -6.00 21.39
N ASN A 232 12.43 -6.35 20.19
CA ASN A 232 13.85 -6.73 19.98
C ASN A 232 14.72 -5.65 19.30
N CYS A 233 14.26 -4.40 19.24
CA CYS A 233 15.07 -3.26 18.81
C CYS A 233 15.32 -2.31 19.99
N HIS A 234 16.23 -2.69 20.88
CA HIS A 234 16.90 -1.83 21.85
C HIS A 234 18.41 -1.92 21.66
#